data_AF-A0A661NTK6-F1
#
_entry.id   AF-A0A661NTK6-F1
#
_cell.length_a   1.000
_cell.length_b   1.000
_cell.length_c   1.000
_cell.angle_alpha   90.00
_cell.angle_beta   90.00
_cell.angle_gamma   90.00
#
_symmetry.space_group_name_H-M   'P 1'
#
loop_
_entity.id
_entity.type
_entity.pdbx_description
1 polymer ?
#
loop_
_entity_poly.entity_id
_entity_poly.type
_entity_poly.pdbx_seq_one_letter_code
_entity_poly.pdbx_strand_id
1 'polypeptide(L)'
;MSKIIASAGIRGAYKIIERTEKKYQEALEKFGPDKEVEFPNTGYYLPVIYGILGIPVKTLGDMKPVLERCRALLPPPVRAKHHLPYLAPALDAGMATLFAEEIEEAIDHYLLDPDFYQPGEDPTEEKIWLGAADDVILRKRGVEFVDGTAPGFAAILGAPDNVETAVKIATELQEKNLYVFMHADTQGRHMAKQLQEAGVQIGWPTRLVPFGPNTASAVFSMGFATRAAMSFGGLEPGDFRKILIYNKDRIFAFAMTFG
;
A
#
# COMPACT_ATOMS: atom_id res chain seq x y z
N MET A 1 -20.37 -7.97 -11.65
CA MET A 1 -19.80 -7.57 -10.34
C MET A 1 -20.93 -7.42 -9.32
N SER A 2 -20.75 -7.84 -8.07
CA SER A 2 -21.78 -7.72 -7.03
C SER A 2 -22.09 -6.25 -6.71
N LYS A 3 -23.38 -5.88 -6.70
CA LYS A 3 -23.85 -4.55 -6.31
C LYS A 3 -23.38 -4.19 -4.91
N ILE A 4 -23.41 -5.15 -3.98
CA ILE A 4 -23.06 -4.93 -2.58
C ILE A 4 -21.59 -4.57 -2.47
N ILE A 5 -20.73 -5.34 -3.14
CA ILE A 5 -19.27 -5.13 -3.13
C ILE A 5 -18.91 -3.81 -3.80
N ALA A 6 -19.42 -3.54 -5.01
CA ALA A 6 -19.14 -2.28 -5.72
C ALA A 6 -19.64 -1.06 -4.93
N SER A 7 -20.84 -1.13 -4.35
CA SER A 7 -21.38 -0.06 -3.48
C SER A 7 -20.53 0.14 -2.23
N ALA A 8 -20.05 -0.94 -1.61
CA ALA A 8 -19.21 -0.85 -0.42
C ALA A 8 -17.84 -0.23 -0.75
N GLY A 9 -17.18 -0.71 -1.80
CA GLY A 9 -15.88 -0.19 -2.26
C GLY A 9 -15.95 1.29 -2.64
N ILE A 10 -16.95 1.69 -3.43
CA ILE A 10 -17.12 3.11 -3.82
C ILE A 10 -17.38 3.98 -2.59
N ARG A 11 -18.27 3.56 -1.67
CA ARG A 11 -18.50 4.32 -0.42
C ARG A 11 -17.24 4.41 0.45
N GLY A 12 -16.42 3.36 0.48
CA GLY A 12 -15.13 3.37 1.16
C GLY A 12 -14.18 4.41 0.56
N ALA A 13 -14.06 4.42 -0.77
CA ALA A 13 -13.22 5.38 -1.49
C ALA A 13 -13.62 6.83 -1.20
N TYR A 14 -14.92 7.16 -1.21
CA TYR A 14 -15.41 8.49 -0.81
C TYR A 14 -14.93 8.89 0.60
N LYS A 15 -15.11 7.99 1.59
CA LYS A 15 -14.71 8.26 2.98
C LYS A 15 -13.21 8.49 3.12
N ILE A 16 -12.40 7.67 2.44
CA ILE A 16 -10.94 7.77 2.52
C ILE A 16 -10.49 9.08 1.87
N ILE A 17 -10.96 9.39 0.67
CA ILE A 17 -10.59 10.64 -0.02
C ILE A 17 -11.02 11.88 0.77
N GLU A 18 -12.22 11.88 1.35
CA GLU A 18 -12.68 12.99 2.22
C GLU A 18 -11.81 13.14 3.48
N ARG A 19 -11.41 12.03 4.11
CA ARG A 19 -10.50 12.04 5.25
C ARG A 19 -9.12 12.58 4.85
N THR A 20 -8.55 12.09 3.76
CA THR A 20 -7.24 12.51 3.27
C THR A 20 -7.24 13.98 2.89
N GLU A 21 -8.29 14.48 2.22
CA GLU A 21 -8.42 15.91 1.89
C GLU A 21 -8.43 16.78 3.15
N LYS A 22 -9.15 16.36 4.19
CA LYS A 22 -9.15 17.09 5.47
C LYS A 22 -7.75 17.16 6.07
N LYS A 23 -7.05 16.02 6.15
CA LYS A 23 -5.66 15.95 6.65
C LYS A 23 -4.71 16.81 5.82
N TYR A 24 -4.88 16.78 4.50
CA TYR A 24 -4.12 17.59 3.57
C TYR A 24 -4.31 19.08 3.83
N GLN A 25 -5.55 19.55 4.00
CA GLN A 25 -5.80 20.96 4.32
C GLN A 25 -5.19 21.35 5.67
N GLU A 26 -5.33 20.52 6.70
CA GLU A 26 -4.72 20.77 8.02
C GLU A 26 -3.19 20.86 7.94
N ALA A 27 -2.54 19.97 7.18
CA ALA A 27 -1.10 20.02 6.95
C ALA A 27 -0.69 21.26 6.12
N LEU A 28 -1.45 21.60 5.09
CA LEU A 28 -1.19 22.74 4.22
C LEU A 28 -1.32 24.07 4.99
N GLU A 29 -2.33 24.22 5.83
CA GLU A 29 -2.50 25.39 6.71
C GLU A 29 -1.35 25.53 7.71
N LYS A 30 -0.85 24.40 8.23
CA LYS A 30 0.20 24.39 9.26
C LYS A 30 1.60 24.64 8.70
N PHE A 31 1.93 24.06 7.54
CA PHE A 31 3.30 24.05 7.03
C PHE A 31 3.50 24.81 5.72
N GLY A 32 2.41 25.17 5.03
CA GLY A 32 2.46 25.82 3.73
C GLY A 32 2.74 24.85 2.57
N PRO A 33 2.55 25.31 1.32
CA PRO A 33 2.66 24.47 0.12
C PRO A 33 4.08 23.99 -0.16
N ASP A 34 5.11 24.75 0.22
CA ASP A 34 6.51 24.46 -0.09
C ASP A 34 7.15 23.43 0.87
N LYS A 35 6.39 22.93 1.86
CA LYS A 35 6.90 21.93 2.80
C LYS A 35 7.17 20.63 2.06
N GLU A 36 8.41 20.17 2.14
CA GLU A 36 8.87 18.90 1.56
C GLU A 36 8.21 17.70 2.23
N VAL A 37 7.89 16.70 1.42
CA VAL A 37 7.36 15.39 1.83
C VAL A 37 8.02 14.32 0.96
N GLU A 38 8.62 13.32 1.59
CA GLU A 38 9.29 12.22 0.88
C GLU A 38 9.21 10.91 1.67
N PHE A 39 9.27 9.79 0.94
CA PHE A 39 9.54 8.48 1.51
C PHE A 39 11.06 8.26 1.64
N PRO A 40 11.50 7.40 2.57
CA PRO A 40 12.91 7.26 2.90
C PRO A 40 13.72 6.70 1.74
N ASN A 41 14.76 7.44 1.33
CA ASN A 41 15.81 6.98 0.42
C ASN A 41 15.24 6.33 -0.86
N THR A 42 14.32 7.04 -1.54
CA THR A 42 13.75 6.59 -2.81
C THR A 42 13.79 7.65 -3.90
N GLY A 43 14.22 7.25 -5.11
CA GLY A 43 14.15 8.08 -6.31
C GLY A 43 12.77 8.09 -6.98
N TYR A 44 11.78 7.41 -6.39
CA TYR A 44 10.45 7.20 -6.95
C TYR A 44 9.34 8.02 -6.29
N TYR A 45 9.69 9.03 -5.49
CA TYR A 45 8.73 9.92 -4.81
C TYR A 45 7.70 9.11 -4.01
N LEU A 46 6.41 9.41 -4.19
CA LEU A 46 5.29 8.57 -3.78
C LEU A 46 5.02 7.53 -4.89
N PRO A 47 5.43 6.26 -4.74
CA PRO A 47 5.64 5.40 -5.90
C PRO A 47 4.37 4.95 -6.64
N VAL A 48 3.23 4.82 -5.97
CA VAL A 48 1.96 4.48 -6.64
C VAL A 48 1.50 5.67 -7.50
N ILE A 49 1.51 6.88 -6.93
CA ILE A 49 1.19 8.12 -7.64
C ILE A 49 2.17 8.36 -8.78
N TYR A 50 3.48 8.25 -8.53
CA TYR A 50 4.49 8.49 -9.54
C TYR A 50 4.43 7.47 -10.67
N GLY A 51 4.28 6.18 -10.34
CA GLY A 51 4.17 5.13 -11.36
C GLY A 51 2.91 5.28 -12.21
N ILE A 52 1.75 5.53 -11.60
CA ILE A 52 0.47 5.53 -12.36
C ILE A 52 0.19 6.89 -13.00
N LEU A 53 0.47 8.00 -12.33
CA LEU A 53 0.14 9.35 -12.83
C LEU A 53 1.35 10.08 -13.43
N GLY A 54 2.58 9.63 -13.17
CA GLY A 54 3.78 10.33 -13.60
C GLY A 54 4.04 11.63 -12.82
N ILE A 55 3.35 11.86 -11.70
CA ILE A 55 3.44 13.09 -10.91
C ILE A 55 4.52 12.91 -9.83
N PRO A 56 5.64 13.64 -9.88
CA PRO A 56 6.66 13.60 -8.85
C PRO A 56 6.25 14.48 -7.66
N VAL A 57 5.61 13.88 -6.66
CA VAL A 57 5.22 14.60 -5.43
C VAL A 57 6.46 14.84 -4.57
N LYS A 58 6.85 16.11 -4.40
CA LYS A 58 8.00 16.53 -3.57
C LYS A 58 7.57 17.39 -2.39
N THR A 59 6.44 18.08 -2.53
CA THR A 59 5.93 19.05 -1.56
C THR A 59 4.44 18.84 -1.30
N LEU A 60 3.93 19.46 -0.24
CA LEU A 60 2.48 19.52 0.00
C LEU A 60 1.74 20.17 -1.18
N GLY A 61 2.32 21.15 -1.88
CA GLY A 61 1.73 21.76 -3.07
C GLY A 61 1.44 20.73 -4.18
N ASP A 62 2.32 19.75 -4.36
CA ASP A 62 2.21 18.74 -5.42
C ASP A 62 1.11 17.69 -5.15
N MET A 63 0.61 17.58 -3.92
CA MET A 63 -0.47 16.66 -3.57
C MET A 63 -1.83 17.13 -4.07
N LYS A 64 -2.02 18.45 -4.26
CA LYS A 64 -3.28 19.02 -4.73
C LYS A 64 -3.76 18.44 -6.08
N PRO A 65 -2.97 18.45 -7.17
CA PRO A 65 -3.41 17.87 -8.44
C PRO A 65 -3.70 16.35 -8.34
N VAL A 66 -3.06 15.64 -7.40
CA VAL A 66 -3.35 14.22 -7.15
C VAL A 66 -4.72 14.05 -6.50
N LEU A 67 -5.07 14.85 -5.49
CA LEU A 67 -6.40 14.82 -4.85
C LEU A 67 -7.52 15.21 -5.83
N GLU A 68 -7.27 16.20 -6.69
CA GLU A 68 -8.18 16.56 -7.78
C GLU A 68 -8.40 15.37 -8.74
N ARG A 69 -7.33 14.62 -9.04
CA ARG A 69 -7.42 13.39 -9.83
C ARG A 69 -8.22 12.30 -9.12
N CYS A 70 -8.05 12.13 -7.80
CA CYS A 70 -8.86 11.21 -7.00
C CYS A 70 -10.34 11.53 -7.11
N ARG A 71 -10.73 12.81 -7.00
CA ARG A 71 -12.11 13.26 -7.16
C ARG A 71 -12.65 13.02 -8.57
N ALA A 72 -11.82 13.22 -9.60
CA ALA A 72 -12.21 12.94 -10.99
C ALA A 72 -12.41 11.44 -11.29
N LEU A 73 -11.70 10.57 -10.58
CA LEU A 73 -11.82 9.11 -10.71
C LEU A 73 -12.98 8.51 -9.90
N LEU A 74 -13.47 9.23 -8.88
CA LEU A 74 -14.57 8.74 -8.06
C LEU A 74 -15.87 8.63 -8.87
N PRO A 75 -16.41 7.41 -9.04
CA PRO A 75 -17.68 7.25 -9.71
C PRO A 75 -18.83 7.69 -8.82
N PRO A 76 -19.99 8.07 -9.38
CA PRO A 76 -21.18 8.33 -8.60
C PRO A 76 -21.60 7.08 -7.81
N PRO A 77 -22.30 7.24 -6.67
CA PRO A 77 -22.85 6.12 -5.91
C PRO A 77 -23.70 5.18 -6.79
N VAL A 78 -23.58 3.87 -6.56
CA VAL A 78 -24.31 2.86 -7.33
C VAL A 78 -25.82 3.04 -7.13
N ARG A 79 -26.57 3.17 -8.23
CA ARG A 79 -28.03 3.39 -8.20
C ARG A 79 -28.76 2.25 -7.47
N ALA A 80 -29.82 2.61 -6.73
CA ALA A 80 -30.62 1.63 -6.00
C ALA A 80 -31.45 0.71 -6.92
N LYS A 81 -32.06 1.29 -7.97
CA LYS A 81 -32.88 0.59 -8.98
C LYS A 81 -32.18 0.65 -10.35
N HIS A 82 -32.34 -0.40 -11.17
CA HIS A 82 -31.70 -0.55 -12.50
C HIS A 82 -30.18 -0.29 -12.48
N HIS A 83 -29.48 -0.97 -11.56
CA HIS A 83 -28.03 -0.88 -11.44
C HIS A 83 -27.34 -1.71 -12.52
N LEU A 84 -26.34 -1.11 -13.16
CA LEU A 84 -25.41 -1.80 -14.05
C LEU A 84 -24.03 -1.70 -13.39
N PRO A 85 -23.70 -2.59 -12.43
CA PRO A 85 -22.44 -2.52 -11.71
C PRO A 85 -21.32 -2.94 -12.66
N TYR A 86 -20.79 -1.96 -13.39
CA TYR A 86 -19.60 -2.12 -14.22
C TYR A 86 -18.37 -2.23 -13.33
N LEU A 87 -17.47 -3.12 -13.74
CA LEU A 87 -16.20 -3.34 -13.05
C LEU A 87 -15.32 -2.09 -13.06
N ALA A 88 -15.26 -1.37 -14.18
CA ALA A 88 -14.38 -0.22 -14.36
C ALA A 88 -14.57 0.89 -13.29
N PRO A 89 -15.78 1.41 -13.03
CA PRO A 89 -16.01 2.38 -11.95
C PRO A 89 -15.49 1.93 -10.57
N ALA A 90 -15.66 0.64 -10.23
CA ALA A 90 -15.19 0.14 -8.95
C ALA A 90 -13.64 0.04 -8.90
N LEU A 91 -12.99 -0.26 -10.03
CA LEU A 91 -11.53 -0.24 -10.14
C LEU A 91 -10.98 1.19 -10.07
N ASP A 92 -11.63 2.16 -10.73
CA ASP A 92 -11.24 3.57 -10.66
C ASP A 92 -11.33 4.11 -9.21
N ALA A 93 -12.41 3.76 -8.50
CA ALA A 93 -12.55 4.05 -7.08
C ALA A 93 -11.43 3.42 -6.24
N GLY A 94 -11.06 2.16 -6.53
CA GLY A 94 -9.95 1.49 -5.87
C GLY A 94 -8.60 2.18 -6.11
N MET A 95 -8.33 2.62 -7.34
CA MET A 95 -7.11 3.36 -7.67
C MET A 95 -7.05 4.72 -6.97
N ALA A 96 -8.18 5.45 -6.95
CA ALA A 96 -8.28 6.72 -6.24
C ALA A 96 -8.04 6.55 -4.73
N THR A 97 -8.50 5.45 -4.14
CA THR A 97 -8.19 5.09 -2.75
C THR A 97 -6.69 4.93 -2.52
N LEU A 98 -5.98 4.20 -3.40
CA LEU A 98 -4.54 3.99 -3.25
C LEU A 98 -3.76 5.31 -3.29
N PHE A 99 -4.13 6.24 -4.17
CA PHE A 99 -3.51 7.57 -4.19
C PHE A 99 -3.77 8.37 -2.91
N ALA A 100 -5.01 8.32 -2.41
CA ALA A 100 -5.37 9.03 -1.18
C ALA A 100 -4.69 8.42 0.06
N GLU A 101 -4.57 7.10 0.14
CA GLU A 101 -3.87 6.42 1.22
C GLU A 101 -2.35 6.66 1.16
N GLU A 102 -1.76 6.78 -0.03
CA GLU A 102 -0.33 7.09 -0.17
C GLU A 102 -0.01 8.51 0.27
N ILE A 103 -0.90 9.47 -0.04
CA ILE A 103 -0.84 10.83 0.52
C ILE A 103 -1.01 10.81 2.04
N GLU A 104 -1.96 10.03 2.55
CA GLU A 104 -2.23 9.93 3.99
C GLU A 104 -1.01 9.39 4.75
N GLU A 105 -0.39 8.30 4.28
CA GLU A 105 0.85 7.77 4.86
C GLU A 105 1.98 8.80 4.84
N ALA A 106 2.15 9.50 3.72
CA ALA A 106 3.16 10.55 3.57
C ALA A 106 2.97 11.71 4.56
N ILE A 107 1.72 12.13 4.80
CA ILE A 107 1.41 13.19 5.75
C ILE A 107 1.54 12.70 7.19
N ASP A 108 0.88 11.61 7.56
CA ASP A 108 0.78 11.19 8.96
C ASP A 108 2.11 10.67 9.49
N HIS A 109 2.82 9.86 8.71
CA HIS A 109 3.93 9.05 9.22
C HIS A 109 5.31 9.43 8.67
N TYR A 110 5.37 10.31 7.66
CA TYR A 110 6.65 10.84 7.15
C TYR A 110 6.81 12.34 7.37
N LEU A 111 5.70 13.09 7.43
CA LEU A 111 5.73 14.52 7.75
C LEU A 111 5.44 14.81 9.23
N LEU A 112 4.36 14.25 9.78
CA LEU A 112 3.88 14.57 11.13
C LEU A 112 4.56 13.73 12.23
N ASP A 113 4.80 12.45 11.97
CA ASP A 113 5.44 11.51 12.89
C ASP A 113 6.56 10.70 12.21
N PRO A 114 7.69 11.34 11.84
CA PRO A 114 8.75 10.70 11.05
C PRO A 114 9.46 9.55 11.79
N ASP A 115 9.31 9.46 13.11
CA ASP A 115 9.88 8.40 13.93
C ASP A 115 8.96 7.17 14.03
N PHE A 116 7.78 7.18 13.41
CA PHE A 116 6.79 6.11 13.54
C PHE A 116 7.29 4.75 13.01
N TYR A 117 7.96 4.75 11.85
CA TYR A 117 8.45 3.54 11.19
C TYR A 117 9.90 3.22 11.56
N GLN A 118 10.24 1.93 11.52
CA GLN A 118 11.61 1.42 11.65
C GLN A 118 12.24 1.31 10.26
N PRO A 119 13.14 2.23 9.87
CA PRO A 119 13.87 2.07 8.63
C PRO A 119 14.77 0.83 8.70
N GLY A 120 14.80 0.04 7.63
CA GLY A 120 15.70 -1.11 7.47
C GLY A 120 14.99 -2.41 7.14
N GLU A 121 15.74 -3.51 7.27
CA GLU A 121 15.28 -4.86 6.90
C GLU A 121 14.55 -5.59 8.04
N ASP A 122 14.91 -5.30 9.29
CA ASP A 122 14.41 -6.01 10.46
C ASP A 122 13.72 -5.05 11.44
N PRO A 123 12.57 -5.43 12.02
CA PRO A 123 11.93 -4.67 13.08
C PRO A 123 12.74 -4.73 14.38
N THR A 124 12.51 -3.78 15.27
CA THR A 124 13.08 -3.75 16.63
C THR A 124 12.03 -4.09 17.66
N GLU A 125 12.44 -4.29 18.92
CA GLU A 125 11.50 -4.49 20.04
C GLU A 125 10.56 -3.30 20.24
N GLU A 126 11.05 -2.08 19.95
CA GLU A 126 10.29 -0.84 20.12
C GLU A 126 9.47 -0.49 18.88
N LYS A 127 9.96 -0.79 17.68
CA LYS A 127 9.33 -0.42 16.40
C LYS A 127 9.20 -1.64 15.49
N ILE A 128 7.99 -2.20 15.49
CA ILE A 128 7.65 -3.37 14.67
C ILE A 128 7.38 -3.02 13.20
N TRP A 129 6.91 -1.80 12.90
CA TRP A 129 6.45 -1.45 11.55
C TRP A 129 7.58 -0.91 10.69
N LEU A 130 7.75 -1.44 9.49
CA LEU A 130 8.87 -1.09 8.60
C LEU A 130 8.52 0.06 7.63
N GLY A 131 7.23 0.27 7.35
CA GLY A 131 6.79 1.32 6.42
C GLY A 131 7.32 1.13 4.98
N ALA A 132 7.44 2.24 4.24
CA ALA A 132 7.97 2.24 2.88
C ALA A 132 9.39 1.66 2.82
N ALA A 133 9.54 0.60 2.01
CA ALA A 133 10.85 0.04 1.68
C ALA A 133 11.69 1.09 0.92
N ASP A 134 12.96 1.25 1.27
CA ASP A 134 13.85 2.12 0.50
C ASP A 134 14.31 1.47 -0.82
N ASP A 135 15.06 2.22 -1.64
CA ASP A 135 15.53 1.70 -2.92
C ASP A 135 16.62 0.63 -2.79
N VAL A 136 17.30 0.54 -1.64
CA VAL A 136 18.29 -0.53 -1.38
C VAL A 136 17.57 -1.86 -1.18
N ILE A 137 16.54 -1.87 -0.33
CA ILE A 137 15.67 -3.03 -0.10
C ILE A 137 14.97 -3.42 -1.39
N LEU A 138 14.42 -2.45 -2.13
CA LEU A 138 13.79 -2.69 -3.42
C LEU A 138 14.74 -3.40 -4.40
N ARG A 139 15.99 -2.93 -4.53
CA ARG A 139 16.96 -3.57 -5.44
C ARG A 139 17.34 -4.98 -4.97
N LYS A 140 17.55 -5.16 -3.67
CA LYS A 140 17.96 -6.44 -3.08
C LYS A 140 16.85 -7.49 -3.20
N ARG A 141 15.61 -7.12 -2.88
CA ARG A 141 14.46 -8.05 -2.78
C ARG A 141 13.64 -8.11 -4.05
N GLY A 142 13.61 -7.03 -4.83
CA GLY A 142 12.88 -6.94 -6.08
C GLY A 142 13.40 -7.88 -7.17
N VAL A 143 14.70 -8.19 -7.17
CA VAL A 143 15.30 -9.18 -8.09
C VAL A 143 14.65 -10.56 -7.92
N GLU A 144 14.29 -10.95 -6.68
CA GLU A 144 13.67 -12.25 -6.39
C GLU A 144 12.31 -12.41 -7.10
N PHE A 145 11.60 -11.31 -7.37
CA PHE A 145 10.34 -11.32 -8.12
C PHE A 145 10.54 -11.45 -9.63
N VAL A 146 11.72 -11.05 -10.13
CA VAL A 146 12.05 -11.07 -11.56
C VAL A 146 12.64 -12.42 -11.96
N ASP A 147 13.51 -12.98 -11.13
CA ASP A 147 14.15 -14.28 -11.37
C ASP A 147 13.27 -15.48 -10.96
N GLY A 148 12.16 -15.22 -10.26
CA GLY A 148 11.18 -16.22 -9.84
C GLY A 148 11.52 -16.93 -8.53
N THR A 149 12.58 -16.52 -7.82
CA THR A 149 12.94 -17.03 -6.49
C THR A 149 11.83 -16.76 -5.47
N ALA A 150 11.15 -15.62 -5.62
CA ALA A 150 9.91 -15.32 -4.93
C ALA A 150 8.82 -15.03 -5.98
N PRO A 151 7.86 -15.94 -6.20
CA PRO A 151 6.89 -15.80 -7.30
C PRO A 151 5.94 -14.60 -7.12
N GLY A 152 5.80 -14.08 -5.89
CA GLY A 152 4.87 -13.01 -5.58
C GLY A 152 4.75 -12.79 -4.08
N PHE A 153 3.67 -12.11 -3.67
CA PHE A 153 3.41 -11.79 -2.27
C PHE A 153 1.94 -11.94 -1.89
N ALA A 154 1.71 -12.26 -0.62
CA ALA A 154 0.41 -12.20 0.02
C ALA A 154 0.31 -10.87 0.79
N ALA A 155 -0.57 -9.98 0.35
CA ALA A 155 -0.92 -8.77 1.10
C ALA A 155 -1.99 -9.13 2.14
N ILE A 156 -1.58 -9.28 3.38
CA ILE A 156 -2.46 -9.55 4.51
C ILE A 156 -3.02 -8.23 5.04
N LEU A 157 -4.36 -8.14 5.12
CA LEU A 157 -5.03 -7.05 5.82
C LEU A 157 -5.76 -7.62 7.04
N GLY A 158 -5.35 -7.19 8.23
CA GLY A 158 -5.92 -7.60 9.50
C GLY A 158 -5.15 -8.76 10.14
N ALA A 159 -5.83 -9.55 10.97
CA ALA A 159 -5.24 -10.66 11.68
C ALA A 159 -6.20 -11.86 11.82
N PRO A 160 -5.67 -13.10 11.75
CA PRO A 160 -6.42 -14.29 12.14
C PRO A 160 -6.89 -14.25 13.59
N ASP A 161 -7.84 -15.14 13.92
CA ASP A 161 -8.45 -15.16 15.25
C ASP A 161 -7.50 -15.50 16.39
N ASN A 162 -6.45 -16.28 16.10
CA ASN A 162 -5.49 -16.71 17.11
C ASN A 162 -4.08 -16.85 16.54
N VAL A 163 -3.12 -16.87 17.45
CA VAL A 163 -1.67 -16.95 17.18
C VAL A 163 -1.31 -18.21 16.38
N GLU A 164 -1.87 -19.36 16.74
CA GLU A 164 -1.59 -20.63 16.05
C GLU A 164 -1.97 -20.57 14.57
N THR A 165 -3.13 -19.97 14.25
CA THR A 165 -3.58 -19.79 12.87
C THR A 165 -2.68 -18.82 12.12
N ALA A 166 -2.25 -17.73 12.76
CA ALA A 166 -1.30 -16.79 12.16
C ALA A 166 0.04 -17.45 11.81
N VAL A 167 0.62 -18.23 12.74
CA VAL A 167 1.86 -18.97 12.51
C VAL A 167 1.69 -19.97 11.38
N LYS A 168 0.59 -20.71 11.37
CA LYS A 168 0.30 -21.69 10.31
C LYS A 168 0.22 -21.02 8.93
N ILE A 169 -0.54 -19.93 8.81
CA ILE A 169 -0.67 -19.19 7.54
C ILE A 169 0.68 -18.63 7.10
N ALA A 170 1.43 -18.00 8.00
CA ALA A 170 2.76 -17.48 7.68
C ALA A 170 3.70 -18.58 7.17
N THR A 171 3.72 -19.72 7.86
CA THR A 171 4.57 -20.87 7.51
C THR A 171 4.19 -21.43 6.14
N GLU A 172 2.91 -21.67 5.87
CA GLU A 172 2.45 -22.19 4.57
C GLU A 172 2.77 -21.25 3.40
N LEU A 173 2.75 -19.93 3.63
CA LEU A 173 3.13 -18.93 2.62
C LEU A 173 4.65 -18.90 2.41
N GLN A 174 5.45 -19.00 3.48
CA GLN A 174 6.90 -19.08 3.39
C GLN A 174 7.39 -20.34 2.68
N GLU A 175 6.76 -21.50 2.93
CA GLU A 175 7.05 -22.77 2.23
C GLU A 175 6.83 -22.65 0.71
N LYS A 176 5.94 -21.75 0.29
CA LYS A 176 5.69 -21.42 -1.12
C LYS A 176 6.60 -20.30 -1.67
N ASN A 177 7.59 -19.89 -0.88
CA ASN A 177 8.52 -18.81 -1.20
C ASN A 177 7.85 -17.44 -1.42
N LEU A 178 6.66 -17.22 -0.85
CA LEU A 178 5.96 -15.95 -0.96
C LEU A 178 6.45 -14.96 0.09
N TYR A 179 6.48 -13.68 -0.29
CA TYR A 179 6.50 -12.62 0.70
C TYR A 179 5.13 -12.50 1.35
N VAL A 180 5.11 -12.26 2.67
CA VAL A 180 3.90 -11.99 3.45
C VAL A 180 3.98 -10.55 3.92
N PHE A 181 3.20 -9.69 3.29
CA PHE A 181 3.15 -8.26 3.55
C PHE A 181 1.99 -7.97 4.48
N MET A 182 2.26 -7.61 5.72
CA MET A 182 1.26 -7.52 6.79
C MET A 182 0.83 -6.08 7.04
N HIS A 183 -0.48 -5.85 6.98
CA HIS A 183 -1.12 -4.55 7.12
C HIS A 183 -2.32 -4.63 8.06
N ALA A 184 -2.72 -3.50 8.62
CA ALA A 184 -3.98 -3.31 9.34
C ALA A 184 -4.13 -4.19 10.62
N ASP A 185 -5.30 -4.07 11.25
CA ASP A 185 -5.75 -4.89 12.38
C ASP A 185 -7.14 -5.49 12.13
N THR A 186 -7.45 -6.55 12.89
CA THR A 186 -8.80 -7.06 13.04
C THR A 186 -9.16 -7.04 14.53
N GLN A 187 -10.00 -6.08 14.93
CA GLN A 187 -10.43 -5.90 16.32
C GLN A 187 -9.24 -5.66 17.27
N GLY A 188 -8.27 -4.85 16.84
CA GLY A 188 -7.05 -4.54 17.58
C GLY A 188 -5.95 -5.61 17.53
N ARG A 189 -6.20 -6.72 16.83
CA ARG A 189 -5.21 -7.79 16.62
C ARG A 189 -4.45 -7.56 15.32
N HIS A 190 -3.13 -7.73 15.35
CA HIS A 190 -2.28 -7.66 14.17
C HIS A 190 -1.56 -8.98 13.96
N MET A 191 -1.50 -9.47 12.72
CA MET A 191 -0.80 -10.71 12.41
C MET A 191 0.69 -10.63 12.79
N ALA A 192 1.35 -9.49 12.54
CA ALA A 192 2.75 -9.28 12.89
C ALA A 192 3.03 -9.44 14.40
N LYS A 193 2.14 -8.92 15.26
CA LYS A 193 2.26 -9.05 16.71
C LYS A 193 2.00 -10.47 17.19
N GLN A 194 1.03 -11.17 16.57
CA GLN A 194 0.78 -12.59 16.85
C GLN A 194 2.00 -13.45 16.52
N LEU A 195 2.69 -13.17 15.42
CA LEU A 195 3.92 -13.87 15.05
C LEU A 195 5.06 -13.60 16.05
N GLN A 196 5.22 -12.35 16.50
CA GLN A 196 6.17 -12.02 17.58
C GLN A 196 5.84 -12.74 18.88
N GLU A 197 4.56 -12.81 19.28
CA GLU A 197 4.11 -13.54 20.48
C GLU A 197 4.48 -15.03 20.41
N ALA A 198 4.42 -15.63 19.21
CA ALA A 198 4.85 -17.00 18.96
C ALA A 198 6.38 -17.18 18.87
N GLY A 199 7.18 -16.12 19.00
CA GLY A 199 8.63 -16.16 18.82
C GLY A 199 9.07 -16.36 17.37
N VAL A 200 8.20 -16.07 16.39
CA VAL A 200 8.55 -16.14 14.96
C VAL A 200 9.31 -14.89 14.56
N GLN A 201 10.48 -15.08 13.92
CA GLN A 201 11.25 -13.97 13.38
C GLN A 201 10.56 -13.36 12.16
N ILE A 202 10.27 -12.06 12.26
CA ILE A 202 9.66 -11.25 11.20
C ILE A 202 10.70 -10.25 10.63
N GLY A 203 10.49 -9.80 9.40
CA GLY A 203 11.38 -8.90 8.66
C GLY A 203 11.50 -9.27 7.19
N TRP A 204 12.22 -8.44 6.44
CA TRP A 204 12.58 -8.70 5.04
C TRP A 204 13.37 -10.00 4.84
N PRO A 205 14.34 -10.38 5.70
CA PRO A 205 15.11 -11.62 5.52
C PRO A 205 14.27 -12.89 5.63
N THR A 206 13.23 -12.89 6.46
CA THR A 206 12.30 -14.02 6.61
C THR A 206 11.09 -13.91 5.68
N ARG A 207 11.02 -12.85 4.86
CA ARG A 207 9.89 -12.53 3.97
C ARG A 207 8.56 -12.28 4.68
N LEU A 208 8.57 -12.11 6.00
CA LEU A 208 7.39 -11.77 6.81
C LEU A 208 7.47 -10.28 7.17
N VAL A 209 6.99 -9.40 6.30
CA VAL A 209 7.24 -7.95 6.38
C VAL A 209 6.05 -7.23 7.04
N PRO A 210 6.21 -6.71 8.26
CA PRO A 210 5.21 -5.85 8.90
C PRO A 210 5.26 -4.43 8.32
N PHE A 211 4.30 -4.06 7.48
CA PHE A 211 4.31 -2.75 6.82
C PHE A 211 3.72 -1.64 7.68
N GLY A 212 2.54 -1.86 8.26
CA GLY A 212 1.93 -0.85 9.12
C GLY A 212 0.65 -1.32 9.81
N PRO A 213 0.20 -0.61 10.85
CA PRO A 213 -0.94 -1.02 11.66
C PRO A 213 -2.29 -0.68 11.03
N ASN A 214 -2.32 0.11 9.96
CA ASN A 214 -3.54 0.66 9.36
C ASN A 214 -3.72 0.15 7.92
N THR A 215 -4.92 0.29 7.37
CA THR A 215 -5.21 -0.10 5.97
C THR A 215 -4.40 0.70 4.97
N ALA A 216 -4.11 1.97 5.27
CA ALA A 216 -3.36 2.86 4.39
C ALA A 216 -1.97 2.31 4.04
N SER A 217 -1.33 1.60 4.97
CA SER A 217 -0.03 0.94 4.74
C SER A 217 -0.03 -0.07 3.58
N ALA A 218 -1.20 -0.52 3.09
CA ALA A 218 -1.30 -1.37 1.90
C ALA A 218 -0.66 -0.72 0.65
N VAL A 219 -0.55 0.61 0.62
CA VAL A 219 0.16 1.34 -0.42
C VAL A 219 1.64 1.00 -0.50
N PHE A 220 2.28 0.55 0.60
CA PHE A 220 3.68 0.12 0.54
C PHE A 220 3.86 -1.15 -0.28
N SER A 221 2.90 -2.09 -0.21
CA SER A 221 2.87 -3.28 -1.06
C SER A 221 2.67 -2.93 -2.53
N MET A 222 1.69 -2.06 -2.81
CA MET A 222 1.39 -1.63 -4.19
C MET A 222 2.52 -0.77 -4.77
N GLY A 223 3.13 0.09 -3.95
CA GLY A 223 4.27 0.91 -4.29
C GLY A 223 5.52 0.07 -4.54
N PHE A 224 5.74 -1.02 -3.78
CA PHE A 224 6.81 -1.97 -4.07
C PHE A 224 6.63 -2.62 -5.45
N ALA A 225 5.43 -3.13 -5.75
CA ALA A 225 5.13 -3.72 -7.05
C ALA A 225 5.33 -2.72 -8.20
N THR A 226 4.82 -1.50 -8.03
CA THR A 226 4.95 -0.41 -9.00
C THR A 226 6.41 -0.02 -9.25
N ARG A 227 7.23 0.04 -8.20
CA ARG A 227 8.67 0.29 -8.33
C ARG A 227 9.43 -0.85 -8.97
N ALA A 228 9.03 -2.10 -8.73
CA ALA A 228 9.63 -3.25 -9.42
C ALA A 228 9.39 -3.17 -10.94
N ALA A 229 8.19 -2.74 -11.36
CA ALA A 229 7.88 -2.52 -12.77
C ALA A 229 8.75 -1.42 -13.42
N MET A 230 8.99 -0.31 -12.71
CA MET A 230 9.86 0.76 -13.20
C MET A 230 11.34 0.35 -13.19
N SER A 231 11.81 -0.22 -12.07
CA SER A 231 13.24 -0.53 -11.86
C SER A 231 13.74 -1.68 -12.74
N PHE A 232 12.96 -2.76 -12.85
CA PHE A 232 13.37 -3.98 -13.55
C PHE A 232 12.69 -4.14 -14.90
N GLY A 233 11.46 -3.65 -15.04
CA GLY A 233 10.76 -3.62 -16.32
C GLY A 233 11.20 -2.46 -17.23
N GLY A 234 11.95 -1.48 -16.71
CA GLY A 234 12.38 -0.30 -17.46
C GLY A 234 11.19 0.53 -17.96
N LEU A 235 10.08 0.51 -17.22
CA LEU A 235 8.86 1.21 -17.60
C LEU A 235 8.89 2.65 -17.12
N GLU A 236 8.47 3.56 -17.99
CA GLU A 236 8.39 4.98 -17.70
C GLU A 236 7.23 5.30 -16.73
N PRO A 237 7.44 6.21 -15.76
CA PRO A 237 6.37 6.68 -14.88
C PRO A 237 5.25 7.35 -15.69
N GLY A 238 4.00 7.11 -15.31
CA GLY A 238 2.81 7.59 -16.02
C GLY A 238 2.33 6.67 -17.16
N ASP A 239 3.13 5.69 -17.60
CA ASP A 239 2.65 4.62 -18.49
C ASP A 239 1.88 3.55 -17.69
N PHE A 240 0.77 3.98 -17.07
CA PHE A 240 -0.01 3.16 -16.14
C PHE A 240 -0.42 1.83 -16.76
N ARG A 241 -0.71 1.80 -18.06
CA ARG A 241 -1.17 0.58 -18.73
C ARG A 241 -0.07 -0.47 -18.75
N LYS A 242 1.16 -0.08 -19.12
CA LYS A 242 2.28 -1.03 -19.12
C LYS A 242 2.64 -1.47 -17.70
N ILE A 243 2.61 -0.56 -16.72
CA ILE A 243 2.88 -0.87 -15.31
C ILE A 243 1.87 -1.88 -14.76
N LEU A 244 0.57 -1.65 -15.00
CA LEU A 244 -0.47 -2.58 -14.54
C LEU A 244 -0.38 -3.94 -15.23
N ILE A 245 -0.04 -3.98 -16.52
CA ILE A 245 0.19 -5.24 -17.25
C ILE A 245 1.42 -5.97 -16.71
N TYR A 246 2.52 -5.26 -16.47
CA TYR A 246 3.72 -5.82 -15.87
C TYR A 246 3.41 -6.44 -14.51
N ASN A 247 2.74 -5.70 -13.62
CA ASN A 247 2.36 -6.19 -12.30
C ASN A 247 1.47 -7.42 -12.41
N LYS A 248 0.49 -7.44 -13.32
CA LYS A 248 -0.37 -8.60 -13.58
C LYS A 248 0.42 -9.84 -14.04
N ASP A 249 1.44 -9.66 -14.86
CA ASP A 249 2.13 -10.77 -15.56
C ASP A 249 3.43 -11.21 -14.87
N ARG A 250 3.98 -10.40 -13.97
CA ARG A 250 5.29 -10.64 -13.34
C ARG A 250 5.26 -10.70 -11.81
N ILE A 251 4.27 -10.11 -11.15
CA ILE A 251 4.20 -10.09 -9.69
C ILE A 251 2.91 -10.78 -9.27
N PHE A 252 2.98 -12.07 -8.92
CA PHE A 252 1.80 -12.87 -8.56
C PHE A 252 1.33 -12.56 -7.14
N ALA A 253 0.76 -11.37 -6.99
CA ALA A 253 0.23 -10.87 -5.73
C ALA A 253 -1.23 -11.26 -5.53
N PHE A 254 -1.60 -11.53 -4.27
CA PHE A 254 -3.00 -11.66 -3.85
C PHE A 254 -3.21 -11.01 -2.49
N ALA A 255 -4.44 -10.57 -2.22
CA ALA A 255 -4.82 -10.03 -0.93
C ALA A 255 -5.57 -11.08 -0.09
N MET A 256 -5.27 -11.14 1.21
CA MET A 256 -5.99 -11.95 2.18
C MET A 256 -6.46 -11.04 3.31
N THR A 257 -7.78 -10.85 3.40
CA THR A 257 -8.41 -9.94 4.37
C THR A 257 -9.04 -10.73 5.51
N PHE A 258 -8.74 -10.35 6.75
CA PHE A 258 -9.37 -10.87 7.96
C PHE A 258 -10.38 -9.86 8.52
N GLY A 259 -11.49 -10.34 9.07
CA GLY A 259 -12.59 -9.52 9.59
C GLY A 259 -13.15 -10.08 10.89
#